data_AF-X1E811-F1
#
_entry.id   AF-X1E811-F1
#
_cell.length_a   1.000
_cell.length_b   1.000
_cell.length_c   1.000
_cell.angle_alpha   90.00
_cell.angle_beta   90.00
_cell.angle_gamma   90.00
#
_symmetry.space_group_name_H-M   'P 1'
#
loop_
_entity.id
_entity.type
_entity.pdbx_description
1 polymer ?
#
loop_
_entity_poly.entity_id
_entity_poly.type
_entity_poly.pdbx_seq_one_letter_code
_entity_poly.pdbx_strand_id
1 'polypeptide(L)' 'MRQVRFVEPGKLYHIIKKELDEAYFDVMSKGELIDRSHLKSFEQNLAKFVGTKYAAGVNSGYDAL' A
#
# COMPACT_ATOMS: atom_id res chain seq x y z
N MET A 1 -10.14 2.71 34.88
CA MET A 1 -9.60 1.59 34.08
C MET A 1 -8.95 2.15 32.82
N ARG A 2 -7.74 1.70 32.45
CA ARG A 2 -7.11 2.07 31.19
C ARG A 2 -7.74 1.26 30.07
N GLN A 3 -8.31 1.93 29.06
CA GLN A 3 -8.87 1.29 27.87
C GLN A 3 -7.73 0.93 26.91
N VAL A 4 -7.69 -0.31 26.43
CA VAL A 4 -6.69 -0.80 25.46
C VAL A 4 -7.42 -1.11 24.15
N ARG A 5 -6.92 -0.54 23.05
CA ARG A 5 -7.48 -0.79 21.72
C ARG A 5 -7.07 -2.17 21.23
N PHE A 6 -7.97 -2.85 20.52
CA PHE A 6 -7.67 -4.11 19.84
C PHE A 6 -6.63 -3.94 18.71
N VAL A 7 -6.69 -2.83 17.96
CA VAL A 7 -5.69 -2.43 16.96
C VAL A 7 -5.42 -0.91 17.06
N GLU A 8 -4.19 -0.50 16.76
CA GLU A 8 -3.74 0.90 16.88
C GLU A 8 -3.15 1.44 15.56
N PRO A 9 -3.97 1.64 14.51
CA PRO A 9 -3.47 2.10 13.20
C PRO A 9 -2.87 3.51 13.26
N GLY A 10 -3.37 4.38 14.15
CA GLY A 10 -2.83 5.73 14.32
C GLY A 10 -1.35 5.72 14.74
N LYS A 11 -0.93 4.77 15.59
CA LYS A 11 0.47 4.64 15.98
C LYS A 11 1.33 4.22 14.78
N LEU A 12 0.87 3.25 14.00
CA LEU A 12 1.56 2.82 12.79
C LEU A 12 1.67 3.98 11.79
N TYR A 13 0.58 4.70 11.55
CA TYR A 13 0.57 5.88 10.69
C TYR A 13 1.63 6.90 11.10
N HIS A 14 1.75 7.22 12.40
CA HIS A 14 2.77 8.15 12.87
C HIS A 14 4.20 7.63 12.66
N ILE A 15 4.44 6.32 12.74
CA ILE A 15 5.75 5.70 12.50
C ILE A 15 6.17 5.86 11.04
N ILE A 16 5.26 5.62 10.09
CA ILE A 16 5.57 5.63 8.64
C ILE A 16 5.07 6.89 7.92
N LYS A 17 4.66 7.93 8.66
CA LYS A 17 4.00 9.12 8.09
C LYS A 17 4.79 9.75 6.95
N LYS A 18 6.10 9.89 7.14
CA LYS A 18 6.98 10.51 6.15
C LYS A 18 6.95 9.75 4.81
N GLU A 19 7.04 8.43 4.87
CA GLU A 19 7.03 7.56 3.67
C GLU A 19 5.68 7.61 2.96
N LEU A 20 4.58 7.65 3.75
CA LEU A 20 3.23 7.81 3.20
C LEU A 20 3.03 9.17 2.52
N ASP A 21 3.50 10.26 3.15
CA ASP A 21 3.41 11.61 2.58
C ASP A 21 4.21 11.71 1.27
N GLU A 22 5.44 11.17 1.24
CA GLU A 22 6.29 11.15 0.05
C GLU A 22 5.62 10.39 -1.12
N ALA A 23 5.08 9.19 -0.85
CA ALA A 23 4.36 8.42 -1.85
C ALA A 23 3.11 9.15 -2.37
N TYR A 24 2.35 9.79 -1.46
CA TYR A 24 1.16 10.57 -1.81
C TYR A 24 1.52 11.73 -2.74
N PHE A 25 2.51 12.56 -2.39
CA PHE A 25 2.91 13.69 -3.21
C PHE A 25 3.50 13.27 -4.56
N ASP A 26 4.23 12.15 -4.61
CA ASP A 26 4.76 11.62 -5.87
C ASP A 26 3.63 11.22 -6.84
N VAL A 27 2.61 10.50 -6.36
CA VAL A 27 1.42 10.13 -7.17
C VAL A 27 0.68 11.37 -7.65
N MET A 28 0.38 12.29 -6.73
CA MET A 28 -0.46 13.45 -7.01
C MET A 28 0.23 14.46 -7.92
N SER A 29 1.54 14.66 -7.76
CA SER A 29 2.31 15.60 -8.60
C SER A 29 2.46 15.11 -10.04
N LYS A 30 2.53 13.79 -10.25
CA LYS A 30 2.64 13.17 -11.58
C LYS A 30 1.29 12.90 -12.25
N GLY A 31 0.18 12.95 -11.49
CA GLY A 31 -1.15 12.59 -11.99
C GLY A 31 -1.29 11.09 -12.29
N GLU A 32 -0.48 10.25 -11.64
CA GLU A 32 -0.42 8.81 -11.92
C GLU A 32 -1.48 8.01 -11.13
N LEU A 33 -2.76 8.23 -11.43
CA LEU A 33 -3.85 7.78 -10.54
C LEU A 33 -4.34 6.34 -10.75
N ILE A 34 -4.34 5.83 -11.99
CA ILE A 34 -4.93 4.52 -12.32
C ILE A 34 -4.00 3.76 -13.27
N ASP A 35 -3.66 2.53 -12.87
CA ASP A 35 -2.83 1.58 -13.64
C ASP A 35 -1.49 2.18 -14.10
N ARG A 36 -0.72 2.70 -13.13
CA ARG A 36 0.55 3.43 -13.36
C ARG A 36 1.73 2.80 -12.64
N SER A 37 2.85 3.52 -12.62
CA SER A 37 4.16 3.03 -12.21
C SER A 37 4.18 2.52 -10.77
N HIS A 38 3.44 3.15 -9.84
CA HIS A 38 3.34 2.70 -8.45
C HIS A 38 2.69 1.32 -8.32
N LEU A 39 1.60 1.06 -9.04
CA LEU A 39 0.92 -0.24 -9.03
C LEU A 39 1.83 -1.32 -9.61
N LYS A 40 2.43 -1.05 -10.77
CA LYS A 40 3.38 -1.99 -11.40
C LYS A 40 4.57 -2.33 -10.50
N SER A 41 5.11 -1.33 -9.82
CA SER A 41 6.23 -1.52 -8.89
C SER A 41 5.80 -2.33 -7.66
N PHE A 42 4.60 -2.06 -7.14
CA PHE A 42 4.01 -2.82 -6.04
C PHE A 42 3.84 -4.30 -6.42
N GLU A 43 3.24 -4.60 -7.57
CA GLU A 43 3.06 -5.98 -8.05
C GLU A 43 4.39 -6.72 -8.21
N GLN A 44 5.40 -6.06 -8.80
CA GLN A 44 6.74 -6.63 -8.95
C GLN A 44 7.40 -6.91 -7.60
N ASN A 45 7.27 -5.99 -6.64
CA ASN A 45 7.83 -6.16 -5.30
C ASN A 45 7.09 -7.24 -4.51
N LEU A 46 5.77 -7.33 -4.64
CA LEU A 46 4.94 -8.34 -3.99
C LEU A 46 5.24 -9.74 -4.54
N ALA A 47 5.34 -9.90 -5.86
CA ALA A 47 5.70 -11.17 -6.48
C ALA A 47 7.09 -11.66 -5.99
N LYS A 48 8.08 -10.75 -5.93
CA LYS A 48 9.41 -11.05 -5.38
C LYS A 48 9.36 -11.41 -3.90
N PHE A 49 8.58 -10.68 -3.11
CA PHE A 49 8.45 -10.90 -1.66
C PHE A 49 7.84 -12.25 -1.33
N VAL A 50 6.79 -12.65 -2.06
CA VAL A 50 6.09 -13.94 -1.86
C VAL A 50 6.80 -15.10 -2.54
N GLY A 51 7.64 -14.83 -3.55
CA GLY A 51 8.35 -15.86 -4.32
C GLY A 51 7.51 -16.45 -5.47
N THR A 52 6.55 -15.69 -5.99
CA THR A 52 5.73 -16.08 -7.14
C THR A 52 6.21 -15.39 -8.41
N LYS A 53 5.81 -15.93 -9.58
CA LYS A 53 6.17 -15.34 -10.88
C LYS A 53 5.44 -14.02 -11.15
N TYR A 54 4.21 -13.89 -10.65
CA TYR A 54 3.33 -12.76 -10.91
C TYR A 54 2.54 -12.38 -9.66
N ALA A 55 2.13 -11.11 -9.60
CA ALA A 55 1.10 -10.59 -8.73
C ALA A 55 0.23 -9.64 -9.57
N ALA A 56 -1.07 -9.56 -9.27
CA ALA A 56 -2.01 -8.68 -9.94
C ALA A 56 -2.80 -7.91 -8.88
N GLY A 57 -2.79 -6.58 -8.97
CA GLY A 57 -3.56 -5.70 -8.12
C GLY A 57 -5.01 -5.61 -8.59
N VAL A 58 -5.93 -5.95 -7.69
CA VAL A 58 -7.38 -5.79 -7.89
C VAL A 58 -7.95 -4.95 -6.76
N ASN A 59 -9.19 -4.50 -6.93
CA ASN A 59 -9.84 -3.57 -6.00
C ASN A 59 -10.05 -4.14 -4.59
N SER A 60 -10.27 -5.46 -4.46
CA SER A 60 -10.49 -6.08 -3.15
C SER A 60 -10.11 -7.56 -3.14
N GLY A 61 -9.98 -8.12 -1.93
CA GLY A 61 -9.79 -9.57 -1.77
C GLY A 61 -10.99 -10.41 -2.21
N TYR A 62 -12.18 -9.79 -2.32
CA TYR A 62 -13.36 -10.46 -2.88
C TYR A 62 -13.25 -10.53 -4.41
N ASP A 63 -12.82 -9.46 -5.08
CA ASP A 63 -12.60 -9.46 -6.53
C ASP A 63 -11.43 -10.37 -6.97
N ALA A 64 -10.56 -10.75 -6.02
CA ALA A 64 -9.44 -11.63 -6.26
C ALA A 64 -9.80 -13.13 -6.30
N LEU A 65 -10.95 -13.52 -5.75
CA LEU A 65 -11.41 -14.91 -5.61
C LEU A 65 -12.46 -15.24 -6.67
#